data_AF-A0A954YY36-F1
#
_entry.id   AF-A0A954YY36-F1
#
_cell.length_a   1.000
_cell.length_b   1.000
_cell.length_c   1.000
_cell.angle_alpha   90.00
_cell.angle_beta   90.00
_cell.angle_gamma   90.00
#
_symmetry.space_group_name_H-M   'P 1'
#
loop_
_entity.id
_entity.type
_entity.pdbx_description
1 polymer ?
#
loop_
_entity_poly.entity_id
_entity_poly.type
_entity_poly.pdbx_seq_one_letter_code
_entity_poly.pdbx_strand_id
1 'polypeptide(L)'
;MRQPLPILQQARIASPCGVSWASMRGDDRTRYCNVCEKNVFNLVGMSDEEVTSLIQEKEGSLCVRLYQRADGTLMTSDCPVGLRAVRRRLARAIWAMAACFGVLLTAATFGAAGRFSPWRLRDTQPFSRIANW
;
A
#
# COMPACT_ATOMS: atom_id res chain seq x y z
N MET A 1 38.70 8.57 -0.78
CA MET A 1 37.26 8.86 -0.81
C MET A 1 36.63 7.91 -1.83
N ARG A 2 35.75 6.99 -1.42
CA ARG A 2 35.06 6.09 -2.35
C ARG A 2 33.85 6.85 -2.92
N GLN A 3 33.86 7.17 -4.21
CA GLN A 3 32.71 7.81 -4.85
C GLN A 3 31.71 6.73 -5.23
N PRO A 4 30.48 6.72 -4.67
CA PRO A 4 29.51 5.70 -5.00
C PRO A 4 29.08 5.82 -6.48
N LEU A 5 29.03 4.69 -7.19
CA LEU A 5 28.61 4.64 -8.59
C LEU A 5 27.32 5.42 -8.87
N PRO A 6 27.20 6.07 -10.04
CA PRO A 6 25.98 6.75 -10.47
C PRO A 6 24.73 5.84 -10.45
N ILE A 7 24.91 4.53 -10.66
CA ILE A 7 23.80 3.56 -10.69
C ILE A 7 23.21 3.32 -9.29
N LEU A 8 24.03 3.39 -8.23
CA LEU A 8 23.58 3.26 -6.85
C LEU A 8 22.87 4.53 -6.37
N GLN A 9 23.32 5.70 -6.85
CA GLN A 9 22.65 6.98 -6.58
C GLN A 9 21.26 7.08 -7.22
N GLN A 10 21.00 6.29 -8.27
CA GLN A 10 19.72 6.24 -8.98
C GLN A 10 18.77 5.13 -8.50
N ALA A 11 19.17 4.36 -7.49
CA ALA A 11 18.32 3.30 -6.92
C ALA A 11 17.04 3.91 -6.33
N ARG A 12 15.86 3.38 -6.69
CA ARG A 12 14.57 3.86 -6.15
C ARG A 12 14.14 3.04 -4.96
N ILE A 13 13.43 3.64 -4.00
CA ILE A 13 12.88 2.87 -2.88
C ILE A 13 11.81 1.89 -3.40
N ALA A 14 12.04 0.60 -3.15
CA ALA A 14 11.12 -0.50 -3.47
C ALA A 14 9.89 -0.45 -2.57
N SER A 15 8.78 -0.97 -3.08
CA SER A 15 7.59 -1.18 -2.27
C SER A 15 7.90 -2.15 -1.12
N PRO A 16 7.53 -1.82 0.13
CA PRO A 16 7.91 -2.60 1.30
C PRO A 16 7.30 -4.00 1.22
N CYS A 17 8.16 -5.02 1.19
CA CYS A 17 7.75 -6.41 1.32
C CYS A 17 8.01 -6.90 2.75
N GLY A 18 7.18 -7.79 3.29
CA GLY A 18 7.30 -8.25 4.68
C GLY A 18 8.37 -9.33 4.93
N VAL A 19 9.06 -9.80 3.89
CA VAL A 19 9.99 -10.94 3.99
C VAL A 19 11.36 -10.50 4.45
N SER A 20 11.86 -11.09 5.53
CA SER A 20 13.21 -10.81 6.04
C SER A 20 14.30 -11.40 5.14
N TRP A 21 15.46 -10.73 5.05
CA TRP A 21 16.65 -11.25 4.37
C TRP A 21 17.09 -12.62 4.90
N ALA A 22 16.99 -12.83 6.22
CA ALA A 22 17.37 -14.08 6.89
C ALA A 22 16.55 -15.29 6.40
N SER A 23 15.29 -15.07 6.00
CA SER A 23 14.40 -16.11 5.48
C SER A 23 14.56 -16.40 3.97
N MET A 24 15.43 -15.68 3.27
CA MET A 24 15.68 -15.87 1.84
C MET A 24 16.74 -16.95 1.60
N ARG A 25 16.71 -17.57 0.42
CA ARG A 25 17.62 -18.67 0.07
C ARG A 25 18.76 -18.15 -0.80
N GLY A 26 20.01 -18.46 -0.46
CA GLY A 26 21.17 -18.03 -1.23
C GLY A 26 22.39 -17.86 -0.33
N ASP A 27 23.32 -17.01 -0.77
CA ASP A 27 24.54 -16.69 -0.05
C ASP A 27 24.44 -15.32 0.66
N ASP A 28 25.56 -14.80 1.17
CA ASP A 28 25.57 -13.52 1.87
C ASP A 28 25.56 -12.29 0.97
N ARG A 29 25.81 -12.46 -0.34
CA ARG A 29 25.85 -11.40 -1.35
C ARG A 29 24.56 -11.34 -2.17
N THR A 30 23.99 -12.49 -2.51
CA THR A 30 22.78 -12.62 -3.32
C THR A 30 21.85 -13.68 -2.72
N ARG A 31 20.62 -13.28 -2.45
CA ARG A 31 19.56 -14.19 -2.02
C ARG A 31 18.34 -14.08 -2.90
N TYR A 32 17.71 -15.21 -3.15
CA TYR A 32 16.45 -15.28 -3.85
C TYR A 32 15.30 -15.19 -2.86
N CYS A 33 14.42 -14.22 -3.10
CA CYS A 33 13.18 -14.08 -2.35
C CYS A 33 12.07 -14.88 -3.02
N ASN A 34 11.61 -15.95 -2.38
CA ASN A 34 10.56 -16.84 -2.89
C ASN A 34 9.19 -16.16 -3.04
N VAL A 35 8.98 -15.03 -2.37
CA VAL A 35 7.67 -14.35 -2.34
C VAL A 35 7.51 -13.37 -3.49
N CYS A 36 8.58 -12.71 -3.90
CA CYS A 36 8.56 -11.82 -5.05
C CYS A 36 9.24 -12.41 -6.29
N GLU A 37 9.84 -13.59 -6.15
CA GLU A 37 10.55 -14.31 -7.20
C GLU A 37 11.69 -13.50 -7.82
N LYS A 38 12.42 -12.76 -6.97
CA LYS A 38 13.52 -11.86 -7.39
C LYS A 38 14.79 -12.08 -6.58
N ASN A 39 15.92 -11.79 -7.22
CA ASN A 39 17.21 -11.69 -6.57
C ASN A 39 17.29 -10.39 -5.76
N VAL A 40 17.78 -10.54 -4.54
CA VAL A 40 18.05 -9.46 -3.59
C VAL A 40 19.54 -9.49 -3.32
N PHE A 41 20.19 -8.35 -3.44
CA PHE A 41 21.63 -8.20 -3.37
C PHE A 41 22.00 -7.41 -2.11
N ASN A 42 22.96 -7.95 -1.36
CA ASN A 42 23.63 -7.28 -0.26
C ASN A 42 24.98 -6.78 -0.76
N LEU A 43 25.11 -5.46 -0.85
CA LEU A 43 26.30 -4.80 -1.38
C LEU A 43 27.11 -4.11 -0.28
N VAL A 44 26.79 -4.37 0.99
CA VAL A 44 27.48 -3.74 2.12
C VAL A 44 28.96 -4.14 2.09
N GLY A 45 29.83 -3.14 1.99
CA GLY A 45 31.28 -3.33 1.98
C GLY A 45 31.89 -3.71 0.64
N MET A 46 31.10 -3.84 -0.43
CA MET A 46 31.60 -4.10 -1.78
C MET A 46 32.11 -2.81 -2.44
N SER A 47 33.16 -2.91 -3.26
CA SER A 47 33.57 -1.83 -4.16
C SER A 47 32.62 -1.72 -5.35
N ASP A 48 32.67 -0.57 -6.00
CA ASP A 48 31.87 -0.26 -7.17
C ASP A 48 32.08 -1.27 -8.32
N GLU A 49 33.33 -1.68 -8.54
CA GLU A 49 33.68 -2.70 -9.54
C GLU A 49 33.09 -4.06 -9.17
N GLU A 50 33.18 -4.45 -7.89
CA GLU A 50 32.63 -5.72 -7.40
C GLU A 50 31.10 -5.77 -7.55
N VAL A 51 30.41 -4.66 -7.28
CA VAL A 51 28.96 -4.53 -7.47
C VAL A 51 28.60 -4.72 -8.95
N THR A 52 29.34 -4.05 -9.83
CA THR A 52 29.09 -4.10 -11.27
C THR A 52 29.31 -5.50 -11.83
N SER A 53 30.40 -6.15 -11.45
CA SER A 53 30.69 -7.53 -11.85
C SER A 53 29.64 -8.51 -11.31
N LEU A 54 29.19 -8.35 -10.05
CA LEU A 54 28.15 -9.21 -9.46
C LEU A 54 26.83 -9.09 -10.24
N ILE A 55 26.41 -7.87 -10.58
CA ILE A 55 25.18 -7.63 -11.34
C ILE A 55 25.29 -8.22 -12.75
N GLN A 56 26.43 -8.02 -13.42
CA GLN A 56 26.68 -8.62 -14.73
C GLN A 56 26.66 -10.15 -14.69
N GLU A 57 27.26 -10.77 -13.66
CA GLU A 57 27.32 -12.22 -13.52
C GLU A 57 25.93 -12.83 -13.31
N LYS A 58 25.07 -12.20 -12.49
CA LYS A 58 23.78 -12.77 -12.10
C LYS A 58 22.63 -12.41 -13.05
N GLU A 59 22.64 -11.23 -13.65
CA GLU A 59 21.52 -10.72 -14.47
C GLU A 59 21.93 -10.43 -15.92
N GLY A 60 23.23 -10.54 -16.26
CA GLY A 60 23.74 -10.46 -17.63
C GLY A 60 23.80 -9.06 -18.24
N SER A 61 23.06 -8.08 -17.71
CA SER A 61 22.99 -6.72 -18.28
C SER A 61 23.15 -5.63 -17.21
N LEU A 62 23.91 -4.59 -17.56
CA LEU A 62 24.18 -3.42 -16.70
C LEU A 62 23.05 -2.38 -16.73
N CYS A 63 22.13 -2.47 -17.69
CA CYS A 63 21.01 -1.54 -17.84
C CYS A 63 19.80 -1.99 -17.00
N VAL A 64 20.05 -2.32 -15.73
CA VAL A 64 19.02 -2.77 -14.78
C VAL A 64 18.64 -1.64 -13.85
N ARG A 65 17.34 -1.48 -13.59
CA ARG A 65 16.84 -0.51 -12.62
C ARG A 65 16.92 -1.12 -11.24
N LEU A 66 17.76 -0.54 -10.37
CA LEU A 66 17.89 -0.97 -9.00
C LEU A 66 16.81 -0.35 -8.11
N TYR A 67 16.33 -1.15 -7.17
CA TYR A 67 15.35 -0.78 -6.17
C TYR A 67 15.88 -1.09 -4.78
N GLN A 68 15.91 -0.10 -3.89
CA GLN A 68 16.34 -0.25 -2.50
C GLN A 68 15.18 -0.60 -1.59
N ARG A 69 15.32 -1.71 -0.88
CA ARG A 69 14.38 -2.16 0.12
C ARG A 69 14.63 -1.42 1.45
N ALA A 70 13.63 -1.41 2.33
CA ALA A 70 13.71 -0.72 3.63
C ALA A 70 14.83 -1.23 4.57
N ASP A 71 15.36 -2.43 4.32
CA ASP A 71 16.50 -3.01 5.04
C ASP A 71 17.86 -2.61 4.46
N GLY A 72 17.89 -1.76 3.43
CA GLY A 72 19.11 -1.28 2.78
C GLY A 72 19.64 -2.20 1.67
N THR A 73 19.00 -3.34 1.41
CA THR A 73 19.37 -4.25 0.32
C THR A 73 18.82 -3.77 -1.03
N LEU A 74 19.48 -4.14 -2.13
CA LEU A 74 19.06 -3.75 -3.49
C LEU A 74 18.43 -4.91 -4.25
N MET A 75 17.50 -4.60 -5.15
CA MET A 75 16.76 -5.55 -5.98
C MET A 75 16.72 -5.04 -7.42
N THR A 76 16.62 -5.92 -8.41
CA THR A 76 16.61 -5.55 -9.85
C THR A 76 15.23 -5.12 -10.37
N SER A 77 14.19 -5.25 -9.54
CA SER A 77 12.83 -4.83 -9.88
C SER A 77 12.01 -4.55 -8.62
N ASP A 78 10.96 -3.74 -8.76
CA ASP A 78 10.06 -3.42 -7.65
C ASP A 78 9.27 -4.67 -7.20
N CYS A 79 8.99 -4.76 -5.90
CA CYS A 79 8.33 -5.91 -5.32
C CYS A 79 6.81 -5.90 -5.62
N PRO A 80 6.28 -6.88 -6.39
CA PRO A 80 4.85 -6.92 -6.72
C PRO A 80 3.97 -7.13 -5.47
N VAL A 81 4.49 -7.83 -4.45
CA VAL A 81 3.74 -8.06 -3.20
C VAL A 81 3.66 -6.79 -2.35
N GLY A 82 4.75 -6.03 -2.28
CA GLY A 82 4.76 -4.71 -1.63
C GLY A 82 3.81 -3.75 -2.35
N LEU A 83 3.84 -3.71 -3.68
CA LEU A 83 2.92 -2.91 -4.49
C LEU A 83 1.46 -3.28 -4.24
N ARG A 84 1.14 -4.59 -4.21
CA ARG A 84 -0.21 -5.07 -3.87
C ARG A 84 -0.63 -4.68 -2.45
N ALA A 85 0.30 -4.68 -1.49
CA ALA A 85 0.01 -4.26 -0.13
C ALA A 85 -0.31 -2.75 -0.05
N VAL A 86 0.50 -1.92 -0.71
CA VAL A 86 0.28 -0.46 -0.79
C VAL A 86 -1.03 -0.14 -1.50
N ARG A 87 -1.29 -0.74 -2.67
CA ARG A 87 -2.55 -0.56 -3.41
C ARG A 87 -3.78 -0.91 -2.57
N ARG A 88 -3.72 -2.01 -1.81
CA ARG A 88 -4.82 -2.41 -0.91
C ARG A 88 -5.06 -1.44 0.24
N ARG A 89 -4.03 -0.77 0.74
CA ARG A 89 -4.16 0.27 1.78
C ARG A 89 -4.80 1.53 1.21
N LEU A 90 -4.34 1.98 0.05
CA LEU A 90 -4.90 3.16 -0.64
C LEU A 90 -6.36 2.92 -1.03
N ALA A 91 -6.68 1.76 -1.61
CA ALA A 91 -8.07 1.42 -1.96
C ALA A 91 -8.99 1.47 -0.73
N ARG A 92 -8.56 0.90 0.40
CA ARG A 92 -9.34 0.97 1.66
C ARG A 92 -9.53 2.40 2.17
N ALA A 93 -8.49 3.23 2.11
CA ALA A 93 -8.59 4.63 2.50
C ALA A 93 -9.58 5.40 1.62
N ILE A 94 -9.51 5.21 0.30
CA ILE A 94 -10.44 5.81 -0.67
C ILE A 94 -11.87 5.37 -0.39
N TRP A 95 -12.10 4.07 -0.19
CA TRP A 95 -13.42 3.53 0.15
C TRP A 95 -13.96 4.09 1.47
N ALA A 96 -13.12 4.22 2.50
CA ALA A 96 -13.52 4.82 3.78
C ALA A 96 -13.90 6.29 3.62
N MET A 97 -13.12 7.07 2.86
CA MET A 97 -13.45 8.47 2.56
C MET A 97 -14.76 8.59 1.79
N ALA A 98 -14.97 7.76 0.76
CA ALA A 98 -16.20 7.73 -0.02
C ALA A 98 -17.43 7.37 0.85
N ALA A 99 -17.29 6.40 1.75
CA ALA A 99 -18.35 6.02 2.68
C ALA A 99 -18.70 7.17 3.64
N CYS A 100 -17.71 7.82 4.26
CA CYS A 100 -17.94 8.98 5.12
C CYS A 100 -18.63 10.13 4.35
N PHE A 101 -18.20 10.40 3.13
CA PHE A 101 -18.80 11.44 2.29
C PHE A 101 -20.25 11.11 1.92
N GLY A 102 -20.54 9.84 1.59
CA GLY A 102 -21.91 9.37 1.32
C GLY A 102 -22.84 9.48 2.53
N VAL A 103 -22.34 9.18 3.74
CA VAL A 103 -23.11 9.35 4.99
C VAL A 103 -23.39 10.83 5.27
N LEU A 104 -22.41 11.72 5.07
CA LEU A 104 -22.60 13.16 5.26
C LEU A 104 -23.61 13.74 4.27
N LEU A 105 -23.56 13.34 3.00
CA LEU A 105 -24.51 13.80 1.98
C LEU A 105 -25.93 13.30 2.24
N THR A 106 -26.09 12.06 2.68
CA THR A 106 -27.43 11.51 3.04
C THR A 106 -27.97 12.16 4.31
N ALA A 107 -27.15 12.40 5.33
CA ALA A 107 -27.57 13.12 6.53
C ALA A 107 -28.03 14.56 6.23
N ALA A 108 -27.38 15.25 5.30
CA ALA A 108 -27.77 16.61 4.89
C ALA A 108 -29.13 16.65 4.17
N THR A 109 -29.45 15.64 3.35
CA THR A 109 -30.74 15.57 2.65
C THR A 109 -31.88 15.10 3.56
N PHE A 110 -31.63 14.13 4.46
CA PHE A 110 -32.62 13.70 5.46
C PHE A 110 -32.84 14.71 6.59
N GLY A 111 -31.82 15.50 6.96
CA GLY A 111 -31.94 16.61 7.92
C GLY A 111 -32.85 17.72 7.41
N ALA A 112 -32.88 17.97 6.09
CA ALA A 112 -33.84 18.88 5.46
C ALA A 112 -35.28 18.33 5.41
N ALA A 113 -35.44 17.00 5.47
CA ALA A 113 -36.74 16.31 5.50
C ALA A 113 -37.30 16.12 6.94
N GLY A 114 -36.58 16.56 7.98
CA GLY A 114 -36.94 16.49 9.40
C GLY A 114 -38.10 17.40 9.85
N ARG A 115 -39.05 17.77 8.98
CA ARG A 115 -40.36 18.33 9.37
C ARG A 115 -41.44 17.25 9.52
N PHE A 116 -41.05 16.01 9.80
CA PHE A 116 -42.01 14.99 10.23
C PHE A 116 -42.36 15.23 11.71
N SER A 117 -43.26 16.19 11.94
CA SER A 117 -43.87 16.43 13.25
C SER A 117 -44.67 15.18 13.67
N PRO A 118 -44.38 14.56 14.82
CA PRO A 118 -45.12 13.39 15.32
C PRO A 118 -46.60 13.69 15.65
N TRP A 119 -46.99 14.97 15.66
CA TRP A 119 -48.30 15.43 16.12
C TRP A 119 -49.40 15.44 15.05
N ARG A 120 -49.08 15.15 13.77
CA ARG A 120 -50.05 15.21 12.66
C ARG A 120 -50.95 13.96 12.53
N LEU A 121 -50.77 12.94 13.37
CA LEU A 121 -51.62 11.74 13.42
C LEU A 121 -52.78 11.85 14.43
N ARG A 122 -52.85 12.94 15.20
CA ARG A 122 -53.91 13.14 16.20
C ARG A 122 -55.19 13.77 15.64
N ASP A 123 -55.18 14.21 14.38
CA ASP A 123 -56.31 14.89 13.72
C ASP A 123 -57.16 13.99 12.79
N THR A 124 -56.79 12.72 12.59
CA THR A 124 -57.64 11.75 11.87
C THR A 124 -58.57 11.04 12.85
N GLN A 125 -59.72 11.66 13.10
CA GLN A 125 -60.82 11.17 13.94
C GLN A 125 -61.50 9.91 13.33
N PRO A 126 -61.70 8.85 14.12
CA PRO A 126 -63.09 8.42 14.32
C PRO A 126 -63.47 8.10 15.78
N PHE A 127 -62.55 8.22 16.75
CA PHE A 127 -62.75 7.63 18.10
C PHE A 127 -63.37 8.56 19.16
N SER A 128 -63.76 9.80 18.83
CA SER A 128 -64.36 10.73 19.81
C SER A 128 -65.76 10.34 20.30
N ARG A 129 -66.36 9.25 19.82
CA ARG A 129 -67.70 8.80 20.25
C ARG A 129 -67.74 7.80 21.42
N ILE A 130 -66.61 7.28 21.91
CA ILE A 130 -66.62 6.21 22.92
C ILE A 130 -66.39 6.73 24.36
N ALA A 131 -65.89 7.95 24.54
CA ALA A 131 -65.46 8.45 25.86
C ALA A 131 -66.52 9.23 26.67
N ASN A 132 -67.78 9.31 26.22
CA ASN A 132 -68.87 9.97 26.95
C ASN A 132 -70.05 9.00 27.19
N TRP A 133 -69.76 7.84 27.82
CA TRP A 133 -70.76 6.97 28.45
C TRP A 133 -70.28 6.56 29.83
#